data_AF-A0AAV8EAJ5-F1
#
_entry.id   AF-A0AAV8EAJ5-F1
#
_cell.length_a   1.000
_cell.length_b   1.000
_cell.length_c   1.000
_cell.angle_alpha   90.00
_cell.angle_beta   90.00
_cell.angle_gamma   90.00
#
_symmetry.space_group_name_H-M   'P 1'
#
loop_
_entity.id
_entity.type
_entity.pdbx_description
1 polymer ?
#
loop_
_entity_poly.entity_id
_entity_poly.type
_entity_poly.pdbx_seq_one_letter_code
_entity_poly.pdbx_strand_id
1 'polypeptide(L)'
;MFQPKEHLAPSGYLKIPTQIDEYLKGCKFLPSLNNEKAEQRNSTYKERFSSLQNLVLIMFENDVVLIPKETAWFGFYPDGSFNNVLSPQETTLYQEDWIGLRTLDEAGKVKFVSVKGGHLRISRSDMKTYMVPYLKAKKKSTISSSISQLISSASDTIKEALGLNHGIVLLSNE
;
A
#
# COMPACT_ATOMS: atom_id res chain seq x y z
N MET A 1 36.48 9.72 -11.33
CA MET A 1 35.46 8.73 -11.74
C MET A 1 35.31 7.72 -10.62
N PHE A 2 34.30 7.88 -9.76
CA PHE A 2 33.98 6.88 -8.74
C PHE A 2 33.10 5.81 -9.40
N GLN A 3 33.60 4.59 -9.52
CA GLN A 3 32.77 3.43 -9.88
C GLN A 3 32.36 2.74 -8.56
N PRO A 4 31.10 2.85 -8.12
CA PRO A 4 30.63 2.11 -6.96
C PRO A 4 30.69 0.61 -7.27
N LYS A 5 31.37 -0.17 -6.44
CA LYS A 5 31.36 -1.64 -6.52
C LYS A 5 29.92 -2.14 -6.52
N GLU A 6 29.58 -3.01 -7.47
CA GLU A 6 28.20 -3.47 -7.79
C GLU A 6 27.50 -4.32 -6.71
N HIS A 7 28.03 -4.40 -5.49
CA HIS A 7 27.60 -5.38 -4.47
C HIS A 7 27.42 -4.80 -3.06
N LEU A 8 27.34 -3.47 -2.92
CA LEU A 8 27.02 -2.86 -1.63
C LEU A 8 25.52 -2.56 -1.58
N ALA A 9 24.82 -3.10 -0.58
CA ALA A 9 23.38 -2.88 -0.43
C ALA A 9 22.94 -1.40 -0.55
N PRO A 10 23.69 -0.40 -0.02
CA PRO A 10 23.32 1.00 -0.20
C PRO A 10 23.40 1.52 -1.65
N SER A 11 24.27 0.98 -2.51
CA SER A 11 24.43 1.47 -3.89
C SER A 11 23.22 1.17 -4.76
N GLY A 12 22.38 0.22 -4.36
CA GLY A 12 21.10 -0.08 -5.00
C GLY A 12 20.03 0.99 -4.81
N TYR A 13 20.25 1.98 -3.93
CA TYR A 13 19.27 3.00 -3.56
C TYR A 13 19.84 4.42 -3.55
N LEU A 14 21.13 4.59 -3.86
CA LEU A 14 21.76 5.90 -3.91
C LEU A 14 21.28 6.67 -5.13
N LYS A 15 20.50 7.72 -4.90
CA LYS A 15 20.07 8.68 -5.93
C LYS A 15 20.65 10.05 -5.57
N ILE A 16 21.50 10.60 -6.45
CA ILE A 16 22.07 11.94 -6.30
C ILE A 16 21.37 12.86 -7.31
N PRO A 17 20.66 13.91 -6.87
CA PRO A 17 19.87 14.76 -7.76
C PRO A 17 20.66 15.37 -8.91
N THR A 18 21.95 15.68 -8.72
CA THR A 18 22.81 16.27 -9.76
C THR A 18 23.48 15.23 -10.66
N GLN A 19 23.21 13.93 -10.48
CA GLN A 19 23.85 12.81 -11.19
C GLN A 19 22.80 11.76 -11.61
N ILE A 20 21.68 12.23 -12.19
CA ILE A 20 20.57 11.36 -12.58
C ILE A 20 20.97 10.40 -13.71
N ASP A 21 21.80 10.85 -14.65
CA ASP A 21 22.29 10.00 -15.73
C ASP A 21 23.15 8.84 -15.21
N GLU A 22 24.06 9.10 -14.27
CA GLU A 22 24.84 8.05 -13.62
C GLU A 22 23.96 7.13 -12.78
N TYR A 23 22.98 7.69 -12.08
CA TYR A 23 22.00 6.94 -11.31
C TYR A 23 21.21 5.95 -12.19
N LEU A 24 20.63 6.43 -13.30
CA LEU A 24 19.85 5.58 -14.21
C LEU A 24 20.74 4.52 -14.88
N LYS A 25 21.99 4.82 -15.20
CA LYS A 25 22.92 3.86 -15.82
C LYS A 25 23.47 2.82 -14.84
N GLY A 26 23.90 3.26 -13.66
CA GLY A 26 24.65 2.44 -12.70
C GLY A 26 23.81 1.79 -11.60
N CYS A 27 22.68 2.38 -11.22
CA CYS A 27 21.84 1.83 -10.16
C CYS A 27 20.91 0.75 -10.72
N LYS A 28 21.13 -0.51 -10.30
CA LYS A 28 20.40 -1.67 -10.84
C LYS A 28 19.04 -1.91 -10.17
N PHE A 29 18.85 -1.44 -8.94
CA PHE A 29 17.66 -1.76 -8.15
C PHE A 29 16.62 -0.63 -8.19
N LEU A 30 16.90 0.53 -7.60
CA LEU A 30 15.89 1.57 -7.40
C LEU A 30 15.25 2.08 -8.71
N PRO A 31 15.99 2.39 -9.80
CA PRO A 31 15.36 2.80 -11.07
C PRO A 31 14.42 1.75 -11.65
N SER A 32 14.73 0.46 -11.47
CA SER A 32 13.90 -0.64 -11.95
C SER A 32 12.64 -0.78 -11.10
N LEU A 33 12.78 -0.75 -9.77
CA LEU A 33 11.64 -0.85 -8.86
C LEU A 33 10.67 0.33 -9.02
N ASN A 34 11.21 1.53 -9.22
CA ASN A 34 10.44 2.76 -9.36
C ASN A 34 9.93 3.03 -10.79
N ASN A 35 10.17 2.12 -11.74
CA ASN A 35 9.76 2.29 -13.14
C ASN A 35 10.28 3.61 -13.77
N GLU A 36 11.50 4.03 -13.42
CA GLU A 36 12.07 5.33 -13.85
C GLU A 36 12.56 5.31 -15.30
N LYS A 37 12.86 4.13 -15.85
CA LYS A 37 13.28 3.94 -17.24
C LYS A 37 12.08 3.66 -18.13
N ALA A 38 11.71 4.60 -18.99
CA ALA A 38 10.49 4.55 -19.80
C ALA A 38 10.38 3.26 -20.64
N GLU A 39 11.49 2.84 -21.25
CA GLU A 39 11.60 1.65 -22.11
C GLU A 39 11.61 0.32 -21.34
N GLN A 40 11.72 0.36 -20.01
CA GLN A 40 11.78 -0.83 -19.13
C GLN A 40 10.65 -0.87 -18.11
N ARG A 41 9.66 0.04 -18.20
CA ARG A 41 8.54 0.09 -17.24
C ARG A 41 7.80 -1.24 -17.20
N ASN A 42 7.62 -1.76 -15.99
CA ASN A 42 6.99 -3.04 -15.72
C ASN A 42 5.58 -2.81 -15.16
N SER A 43 4.54 -3.14 -15.94
CA SER A 43 3.13 -2.97 -15.52
C SER A 43 2.76 -3.87 -14.34
N THR A 44 3.37 -5.05 -14.23
CA THR A 44 3.12 -5.97 -13.11
C THR A 44 3.56 -5.37 -11.78
N TYR A 45 4.60 -4.52 -11.76
CA TYR A 45 5.01 -3.82 -10.53
C TYR A 45 3.93 -2.85 -10.07
N LYS A 46 3.39 -2.06 -11.01
CA LYS A 46 2.27 -1.16 -10.76
C LYS A 46 1.02 -1.91 -10.29
N GLU A 47 0.62 -2.96 -11.00
CA GLU A 47 -0.56 -3.76 -10.64
C GLU A 47 -0.46 -4.32 -9.22
N ARG A 48 0.70 -4.90 -8.88
CA ARG A 48 0.92 -5.49 -7.55
C ARG A 48 0.96 -4.43 -6.46
N PHE A 49 1.65 -3.32 -6.67
CA PHE A 49 1.70 -2.25 -5.69
C PHE A 49 0.30 -1.64 -5.48
N SER A 50 -0.44 -1.36 -6.55
CA SER A 50 -1.84 -0.89 -6.49
C SER A 50 -2.81 -1.88 -5.83
N SER A 51 -2.47 -3.16 -5.76
CA SER A 51 -3.29 -4.18 -5.12
C SER A 51 -3.29 -4.12 -3.58
N LEU A 52 -2.38 -3.33 -2.99
CA LEU A 52 -2.30 -3.17 -1.54
C LEU A 52 -3.66 -2.74 -0.97
N GLN A 53 -4.00 -3.26 0.21
CA GLN A 53 -5.21 -2.84 0.93
C GLN A 53 -4.99 -1.52 1.68
N ASN A 54 -3.79 -1.33 2.24
CA ASN A 54 -3.36 -0.13 2.92
C ASN A 54 -1.86 0.04 2.70
N LEU A 55 -1.41 1.28 2.51
CA LEU A 55 -0.01 1.67 2.50
C LEU A 55 0.19 2.76 3.56
N VAL A 56 0.85 2.41 4.68
CA VAL A 56 1.12 3.36 5.75
C VAL A 56 2.59 3.77 5.68
N LEU A 57 2.83 5.03 5.35
CA LEU A 57 4.15 5.61 5.20
C LEU A 57 4.43 6.51 6.39
N ILE A 58 5.41 6.14 7.21
CA ILE A 58 5.75 6.86 8.45
C ILE A 58 7.06 7.62 8.22
N MET A 59 7.00 8.94 8.35
CA MET A 59 8.16 9.83 8.32
C MET A 59 8.49 10.29 9.74
N PHE A 60 9.78 10.30 10.07
CA PHE A 60 10.28 10.81 11.34
C PHE A 60 10.69 12.28 11.20
N GLU A 61 10.15 13.15 12.03
CA GLU A 61 10.33 14.61 11.89
C GLU A 61 11.79 15.07 12.00
N ASN A 62 12.58 14.35 12.81
CA ASN A 62 13.99 14.62 13.09
C ASN A 62 14.91 13.54 12.51
N ASP A 63 14.50 12.87 11.42
CA ASP A 63 15.35 11.91 10.72
C ASP A 63 16.58 12.63 10.13
N VAL A 64 17.76 12.08 10.39
CA VAL A 64 19.05 12.54 9.85
C VAL A 64 19.76 11.44 9.06
N VAL A 65 19.14 10.26 8.95
CA VAL A 65 19.65 9.10 8.20
C VAL A 65 19.06 9.12 6.79
N LEU A 66 17.76 9.40 6.67
CA LEU A 66 17.12 9.60 5.38
C LEU A 66 17.33 11.04 4.91
N ILE A 67 17.93 11.19 3.71
CA ILE A 67 18.23 12.50 3.13
C ILE A 67 17.68 12.52 1.69
N PRO A 68 16.62 13.30 1.41
CA PRO A 68 15.80 14.04 2.36
C PRO A 68 14.88 13.09 3.16
N LYS A 69 14.38 13.49 4.34
CA LYS A 69 13.50 12.63 5.16
C LYS A 69 12.19 12.27 4.45
N GLU A 70 11.76 13.14 3.54
CA GLU A 70 10.57 13.00 2.69
C GLU A 70 10.64 11.77 1.77
N THR A 71 11.82 11.16 1.58
CA THR A 71 11.95 9.85 0.90
C THR A 71 11.12 8.76 1.58
N ALA A 72 10.83 8.87 2.89
CA ALA A 72 9.91 7.99 3.61
C ALA A 72 8.48 8.02 3.04
N TRP A 73 8.12 9.08 2.33
CA TRP A 73 6.81 9.29 1.71
C TRP A 73 6.83 9.22 0.19
N PHE A 74 7.96 8.86 -0.45
CA PHE A 74 8.21 9.02 -1.90
C PHE A 74 8.40 10.47 -2.37
N GLY A 75 8.63 11.42 -1.45
CA GLY A 75 9.16 12.73 -1.81
C GLY A 75 10.65 12.67 -2.11
N PHE A 76 11.15 13.59 -2.93
CA PHE A 76 12.58 13.68 -3.24
C PHE A 76 12.95 15.06 -3.80
N TYR A 77 14.23 15.33 -3.98
CA TYR A 77 14.67 16.52 -4.68
C TYR A 77 14.34 16.47 -6.18
N PRO A 78 14.12 17.63 -6.83
CA PRO A 78 14.03 17.70 -8.28
C PRO A 78 15.38 17.36 -8.94
N ASP A 79 15.32 16.83 -10.15
CA ASP A 79 16.51 16.53 -10.93
C ASP A 79 17.38 17.78 -11.14
N GLY A 80 18.68 17.64 -10.93
CA GLY A 80 19.68 18.71 -11.04
C GLY A 80 19.85 19.60 -9.82
N SER A 81 19.09 19.43 -8.73
CA SER A 81 19.11 20.37 -7.61
C SER A 81 18.91 19.69 -6.25
N PHE A 82 19.54 20.21 -5.20
CA PHE A 82 19.27 19.83 -3.80
C PHE A 82 18.31 20.81 -3.10
N ASN A 83 17.77 21.78 -3.85
CA ASN A 83 16.83 22.78 -3.33
C ASN A 83 15.39 22.34 -3.60
N ASN A 84 14.50 22.71 -2.68
CA ASN A 84 13.05 22.51 -2.79
C ASN A 84 12.65 21.04 -2.92
N VAL A 85 12.62 20.33 -1.79
CA VAL A 85 12.13 18.94 -1.76
C VAL A 85 10.70 18.89 -2.27
N LEU A 86 10.44 18.02 -3.25
CA LEU A 86 9.12 17.75 -3.79
C LEU A 86 8.36 16.83 -2.84
N SER A 87 7.11 17.19 -2.55
CA SER A 87 6.15 16.25 -1.97
C SER A 87 5.87 15.10 -2.94
N PRO A 88 5.34 13.97 -2.46
CA PRO A 88 5.07 12.81 -3.32
C PRO A 88 4.22 13.17 -4.54
N GLN A 89 3.18 14.00 -4.34
CA GLN A 89 2.24 14.44 -5.38
C GLN A 89 2.87 15.34 -6.46
N GLU A 90 4.00 15.98 -6.15
CA GLU A 90 4.75 16.82 -7.08
C GLU A 90 5.76 16.03 -7.92
N THR A 91 6.05 14.78 -7.55
CA THR A 91 6.99 13.94 -8.30
C THR A 91 6.37 13.40 -9.59
N THR A 92 7.19 13.26 -10.65
CA THR A 92 6.76 12.63 -11.91
C THR A 92 6.28 11.19 -11.70
N LEU A 93 6.93 10.44 -10.79
CA LEU A 93 6.53 9.07 -10.42
C LEU A 93 5.06 9.00 -9.97
N TYR A 94 4.61 9.99 -9.21
CA TYR A 94 3.21 10.09 -8.79
C TYR A 94 2.30 10.62 -9.91
N GLN A 95 2.69 11.72 -10.56
CA GLN A 95 1.87 12.39 -11.57
C GLN A 95 1.59 11.51 -12.80
N GLU A 96 2.56 10.72 -13.22
CA GLU A 96 2.41 9.72 -14.27
C GLU A 96 2.03 8.32 -13.74
N ASP A 97 1.94 8.18 -12.41
CA ASP A 97 1.52 6.97 -11.71
C ASP A 97 2.33 5.72 -12.11
N TRP A 98 3.67 5.83 -12.14
CA TRP A 98 4.59 4.81 -12.64
C TRP A 98 4.50 3.48 -11.90
N ILE A 99 4.27 3.56 -10.60
CA ILE A 99 4.17 2.38 -9.72
C ILE A 99 2.76 2.20 -9.14
N GLY A 100 1.79 3.07 -9.47
CA GLY A 100 0.45 2.97 -8.89
C GLY A 100 0.25 3.72 -7.57
N LEU A 101 1.20 4.57 -7.16
CA LEU A 101 1.11 5.33 -5.92
C LEU A 101 -0.07 6.32 -5.94
N ARG A 102 -0.30 7.03 -7.05
CA ARG A 102 -1.47 7.92 -7.19
C ARG A 102 -2.75 7.11 -7.16
N THR A 103 -2.79 5.99 -7.87
CA THR A 103 -3.95 5.09 -7.86
C THR A 103 -4.30 4.64 -6.43
N LEU A 104 -3.32 4.28 -5.60
CA LEU A 104 -3.55 3.93 -4.20
C LEU A 104 -4.02 5.11 -3.35
N ASP A 105 -3.43 6.29 -3.56
CA ASP A 105 -3.70 7.49 -2.78
C ASP A 105 -5.12 8.00 -3.06
N GLU A 106 -5.51 8.11 -4.34
CA GLU A 106 -6.87 8.47 -4.77
C GLU A 106 -7.92 7.46 -4.29
N ALA A 107 -7.56 6.18 -4.17
CA ALA A 107 -8.41 5.16 -3.58
C ALA A 107 -8.51 5.25 -2.04
N GLY A 108 -7.85 6.24 -1.41
CA GLY A 108 -7.85 6.46 0.04
C GLY A 108 -7.03 5.45 0.84
N LYS A 109 -6.20 4.64 0.17
CA LYS A 109 -5.46 3.52 0.78
C LYS A 109 -4.09 3.92 1.32
N VAL A 110 -3.58 5.09 0.92
CA VAL A 110 -2.31 5.62 1.45
C VAL A 110 -2.57 6.42 2.72
N LYS A 111 -1.64 6.33 3.67
CA LYS A 111 -1.60 7.13 4.91
C LYS A 111 -0.20 7.70 5.08
N PHE A 112 -0.08 8.99 4.88
CA PHE A 112 1.13 9.75 5.16
C PHE A 112 1.10 10.18 6.64
N VAL A 113 1.96 9.58 7.46
CA VAL A 113 2.00 9.78 8.91
C VAL A 113 3.34 10.39 9.30
N SER A 114 3.31 11.53 10.00
CA SER A 114 4.50 12.15 10.57
C SER A 114 4.52 11.88 12.06
N VAL A 115 5.65 11.45 12.58
CA VAL A 115 5.85 11.21 14.02
C VAL A 115 7.09 11.93 14.52
N LYS A 116 7.04 12.39 15.76
CA LYS A 116 8.20 13.00 16.44
C LYS A 116 9.29 11.97 16.67
N GLY A 117 10.54 12.39 16.57
CA GLY A 117 11.71 11.55 16.87
C GLY A 117 12.69 11.45 15.70
N GLY A 118 13.85 10.87 16.00
CA GLY A 118 14.86 10.52 14.99
C GLY A 118 14.58 9.16 14.34
N HIS A 119 15.47 8.73 13.45
CA HIS A 119 15.33 7.49 12.68
C HIS A 119 14.90 6.30 13.54
N LEU A 120 13.75 5.70 13.21
CA LEU A 120 13.14 4.55 13.91
C LEU A 120 12.74 4.80 15.38
N ARG A 121 12.86 6.02 15.89
CA ARG A 121 12.44 6.40 17.26
C ARG A 121 10.96 6.76 17.29
N ILE A 122 10.10 5.74 17.27
CA ILE A 122 8.65 5.90 17.38
C ILE A 122 8.15 5.63 18.81
N SER A 123 7.20 6.45 19.29
CA SER A 123 6.61 6.24 20.61
C SER A 123 5.65 5.04 20.62
N ARG A 124 5.42 4.44 21.79
CA ARG A 124 4.42 3.36 21.93
C ARG A 124 2.99 3.84 21.62
N SER A 125 2.68 5.10 21.92
CA SER A 125 1.40 5.72 21.56
C SER A 125 1.24 5.82 20.05
N ASP A 126 2.26 6.30 19.34
CA ASP A 126 2.20 6.43 17.87
C ASP A 126 2.11 5.07 17.19
N MET A 127 2.85 4.05 17.67
CA MET A 127 2.69 2.67 17.17
C MET A 127 1.26 2.16 17.37
N LYS A 128 0.65 2.39 18.54
CA LYS A 128 -0.74 2.00 18.83
C LYS A 128 -1.73 2.71 17.92
N THR A 129 -1.48 3.97 17.57
CA THR A 129 -2.36 4.78 16.72
C THR A 129 -2.22 4.41 15.24
N TYR A 130 -0.98 4.34 14.73
CA TYR A 130 -0.72 4.31 13.28
C TYR A 130 -0.37 2.92 12.73
N MET A 131 -0.01 1.95 13.58
CA MET A 131 0.39 0.61 13.13
C MET A 131 -0.62 -0.45 13.54
N VAL A 132 -0.95 -0.52 14.83
CA VAL A 132 -1.77 -1.59 15.41
C VAL A 132 -3.14 -1.78 14.72
N PRO A 133 -3.88 -0.74 14.28
CA PRO A 133 -5.16 -0.93 13.59
C PRO A 133 -5.05 -1.78 12.32
N TYR A 134 -3.91 -1.74 11.62
CA TYR A 134 -3.68 -2.46 10.37
C TYR A 134 -3.18 -3.89 10.56
N LEU A 135 -2.72 -4.24 11.77
CA LEU A 135 -2.22 -5.57 12.12
C LEU A 135 -3.29 -6.46 12.77
N LYS A 136 -4.40 -5.87 13.23
CA LYS A 136 -5.53 -6.63 13.76
C LYS A 136 -6.22 -7.39 12.63
N ALA A 137 -6.48 -8.67 12.86
CA ALA A 137 -7.26 -9.47 11.92
C ALA A 137 -8.62 -8.79 11.66
N LYS A 138 -8.96 -8.58 10.39
CA LYS A 138 -10.31 -8.18 10.01
C LYS A 138 -11.24 -9.30 10.46
N LYS A 139 -12.06 -9.06 11.48
CA LYS A 139 -13.19 -9.95 11.77
C LYS A 139 -14.01 -10.00 10.49
N LYS A 140 -14.16 -11.18 9.88
CA LYS A 140 -15.17 -11.38 8.82
C LYS A 140 -16.48 -10.88 9.41
N SER A 141 -17.02 -9.83 8.82
CA SER A 141 -18.38 -9.39 9.10
C SER A 141 -19.30 -10.54 8.74
N THR A 142 -19.73 -11.32 9.74
CA THR A 142 -20.69 -12.40 9.58
C THR A 142 -22.05 -11.78 9.31
N ILE A 143 -22.26 -11.26 8.10
CA ILE A 143 -23.59 -10.89 7.58
C ILE A 143 -24.42 -12.19 7.36
N SER A 144 -23.76 -13.34 7.33
CA SER A 144 -24.38 -14.65 7.13
C SER A 144 -25.42 -15.00 8.20
N SER A 145 -25.24 -14.63 9.47
CA SER A 145 -26.18 -15.07 10.52
C SER A 145 -27.50 -14.29 10.45
N SER A 146 -27.45 -12.98 10.22
CA SER A 146 -28.64 -12.13 10.16
C SER A 146 -29.47 -12.39 8.90
N ILE A 147 -28.83 -12.65 7.75
CA ILE A 147 -29.54 -13.02 6.52
C ILE A 147 -30.15 -14.41 6.64
N SER A 148 -29.45 -15.39 7.22
CA SER A 148 -30.02 -16.72 7.45
C SER A 148 -31.22 -16.71 8.39
N GLN A 149 -31.21 -15.87 9.43
CA GLN A 149 -32.35 -15.71 10.35
C GLN A 149 -33.56 -15.03 9.69
N LEU A 150 -33.33 -14.03 8.84
CA LEU A 150 -34.40 -13.38 8.09
C LEU A 150 -35.03 -14.34 7.06
N ILE A 151 -34.21 -15.13 6.36
CA ILE A 151 -34.70 -16.12 5.38
C ILE A 151 -35.46 -17.25 6.08
N SER A 152 -34.99 -17.75 7.23
CA SER A 152 -35.72 -18.78 7.98
C SER A 152 -37.05 -18.25 8.48
N SER A 153 -37.07 -17.06 9.07
CA SER A 153 -38.29 -16.41 9.55
C SER A 153 -39.30 -16.20 8.42
N ALA A 154 -38.86 -15.73 7.25
CA ALA A 154 -39.72 -15.54 6.10
C ALA A 154 -40.26 -16.88 5.55
N SER A 155 -39.43 -17.92 5.53
CA SER A 155 -39.84 -19.26 5.07
C SER A 155 -40.88 -19.88 6.00
N ASP A 156 -40.74 -19.70 7.31
CA ASP A 156 -41.69 -20.23 8.30
C ASP A 156 -43.04 -19.52 8.20
N THR A 157 -43.06 -18.19 8.03
CA THR A 157 -44.30 -17.43 7.80
C THR A 157 -45.01 -17.85 6.51
N ILE A 158 -44.27 -18.13 5.44
CA ILE A 158 -44.85 -18.60 4.18
C ILE A 158 -45.42 -20.02 4.32
N LYS A 159 -44.75 -20.93 5.02
CA LYS A 159 -45.26 -22.28 5.27
C LYS A 159 -46.53 -22.27 6.11
N GLU A 160 -46.60 -21.39 7.10
CA GLU A 160 -47.77 -21.21 7.95
C GLU A 160 -48.95 -20.60 7.17
N ALA A 161 -48.70 -19.59 6.33
CA ALA A 161 -49.72 -19.00 5.46
C ALA A 161 -50.25 -19.95 4.38
N LEU A 162 -49.43 -20.93 3.95
CA LEU A 162 -49.81 -21.93 2.95
C LEU A 162 -50.33 -23.25 3.55
N GLY A 163 -50.37 -23.39 4.88
CA GLY A 163 -50.92 -24.58 5.56
C GLY A 163 -50.17 -25.89 5.30
N LEU A 164 -48.91 -25.82 4.85
CA LEU A 164 -48.09 -27.00 4.50
C LEU A 164 -47.44 -27.61 5.75
N ASN A 165 -48.24 -28.16 6.66
CA ASN A 165 -47.71 -28.80 7.88
C ASN A 165 -48.14 -30.25 8.01
N HIS A 166 -47.96 -31.08 6.98
CA HIS A 166 -48.11 -32.55 7.11
C HIS A 166 -46.95 -33.29 6.43
N GLY A 167 -46.37 -34.23 7.19
CA GLY A 167 -45.18 -34.99 6.84
C GLY A 167 -45.35 -35.83 5.58
N ILE A 168 -44.33 -35.81 4.73
CA ILE A 168 -44.22 -36.72 3.59
C ILE A 168 -43.65 -38.03 4.12
N VAL A 169 -44.50 -39.05 4.24
CA VAL A 169 -44.08 -40.45 4.38
C VAL A 169 -43.68 -40.94 2.99
N LEU A 170 -42.42 -41.35 2.84
CA LEU A 170 -41.90 -41.99 1.63
C LEU A 170 -42.56 -43.37 1.46
N LEU A 171 -43.24 -43.59 0.33
CA LEU A 171 -43.54 -44.94 -0.14
C LEU A 171 -42.39 -45.41 -1.04
N SER A 172 -41.68 -46.42 -0.54
CA SER A 172 -40.72 -47.25 -1.24
C SER A 172 -41.41 -48.12 -2.31
N ASN A 173 -40.78 -48.26 -3.47
CA ASN A 173 -40.94 -49.40 -4.37
C ASN A 173 -39.54 -49.89 -4.78
N GLU A 174 -39.26 -51.13 -4.35
CA GLU A 174 -38.18 -52.10 -4.65
C GLU A 174 -36.70 -51.67 -4.58
#